data_AF-A0AB94IE99-F1
#
_entry.id   AF-A0AB94IE99-F1
#
_cell.length_a   1.000
_cell.length_b   1.000
_cell.length_c   1.000
_cell.angle_alpha   90.00
_cell.angle_beta   90.00
_cell.angle_gamma   90.00
#
_symmetry.space_group_name_H-M   'P 1'
#
loop_
_entity.id
_entity.type
_entity.pdbx_description
1 polymer ?
#
loop_
_entity_poly.entity_id
_entity_poly.type
_entity_poly.pdbx_seq_one_letter_code
_entity_poly.pdbx_strand_id
1 'polypeptide(L)'
;AAKPDYNKAISTQIIIDALASLNLFVTASGRNDLVLTTNEGEKKISGSAYKETLDRGFHHGTLLLDANLNKLADYLNPDPKKLQAKGITSVKSRVTNLKQYCSDISHDKVCQAIIDAFFRYYGEYVEPEFISESNPPSIPEFTDIFNHQCSWQWNFGHAPIFTHHLDQRFSWGGVDIYFDIEQGHITQCKIFTDSLQPAPLEILAKRLIGCPYNANAITTILTQLIDDYASISESLIELKQWLIEQLK
;
A
#
# COMPACT_ATOMS: atom_id res chain seq x y z
N ALA A 1 32.71 -2.67 2.33
CA ALA A 1 33.01 -1.35 2.91
C ALA A 1 31.87 -1.03 3.87
N ALA A 2 32.17 -0.80 5.15
CA ALA A 2 31.16 -0.54 6.17
C ALA A 2 30.70 0.93 6.09
N LYS A 3 29.41 1.17 6.34
CA LYS A 3 28.80 2.50 6.49
C LYS A 3 29.14 3.00 7.89
N PRO A 4 30.07 3.93 8.07
CA PRO A 4 30.52 4.29 9.41
C PRO A 4 29.43 5.04 10.20
N ASP A 5 28.59 5.82 9.50
CA ASP A 5 27.76 6.85 10.13
C ASP A 5 26.24 6.58 10.10
N TYR A 6 25.77 5.65 9.27
CA TYR A 6 24.34 5.32 9.25
C TYR A 6 23.97 4.38 10.40
N ASN A 7 23.13 4.88 11.32
CA ASN A 7 22.52 4.07 12.36
C ASN A 7 21.06 4.47 12.58
N LYS A 8 20.12 3.55 12.31
CA LYS A 8 18.68 3.80 12.51
C LYS A 8 18.31 4.13 13.96
N ALA A 9 19.09 3.68 14.94
CA ALA A 9 18.84 3.97 16.35
C ALA A 9 18.98 5.47 16.65
N ILE A 10 19.91 6.16 15.97
CA ILE A 10 20.12 7.60 16.11
C ILE A 10 18.86 8.35 15.67
N SER A 11 18.38 8.10 14.45
CA SER A 11 17.17 8.77 13.94
C SER A 11 15.93 8.40 14.74
N THR A 12 15.83 7.16 15.24
CA THR A 12 14.74 6.76 16.15
C THR A 12 14.77 7.59 17.44
N GLN A 13 15.95 7.78 18.04
CA GLN A 13 16.10 8.58 19.25
C GLN A 13 15.75 10.05 19.03
N ILE A 14 16.16 10.64 17.90
CA ILE A 14 15.80 12.02 17.53
C ILE A 14 14.28 12.20 17.52
N ILE A 15 13.52 11.24 16.96
CA ILE A 15 12.05 11.30 16.95
C ILE A 15 11.48 11.15 18.36
N ILE A 16 12.04 10.28 19.21
CA ILE A 16 11.61 10.13 20.61
C ILE A 16 11.83 11.44 21.37
N ASP A 17 12.99 12.07 21.22
CA ASP A 17 13.35 13.33 21.88
C ASP A 17 12.46 14.50 21.41
N ALA A 18 12.15 14.54 20.11
CA ALA A 18 11.21 15.50 19.54
C ALA A 18 9.81 15.37 20.16
N LEU A 19 9.29 14.14 20.26
CA LEU A 19 7.98 13.90 20.86
C LEU A 19 7.98 14.18 22.37
N ALA A 20 9.07 13.85 23.08
CA ALA A 20 9.22 14.19 24.49
C ALA A 20 9.17 15.71 24.73
N SER A 21 9.73 16.53 23.82
CA SER A 21 9.63 18.00 23.89
C SER A 21 8.19 18.53 23.76
N LEU A 22 7.29 17.72 23.19
CA LEU A 22 5.85 17.99 23.08
C LEU A 22 5.05 17.30 24.20
N ASN A 23 5.71 16.84 25.26
CA ASN A 23 5.14 16.06 26.37
C ASN A 23 4.50 14.72 25.94
N LEU A 24 4.96 14.14 24.83
CA LEU A 24 4.54 12.84 24.33
C LEU A 24 5.66 11.81 24.54
N PHE A 25 5.57 11.07 25.64
CA PHE A 25 6.57 10.07 26.00
C PHE A 25 6.29 8.73 25.31
N VAL A 26 7.07 8.42 24.27
CA VAL A 26 6.94 7.19 23.49
C VAL A 26 8.17 6.30 23.66
N THR A 27 7.99 5.00 23.41
CA THR A 27 9.09 4.03 23.44
C THR A 27 9.19 3.29 22.11
N ALA A 28 10.41 2.91 21.73
CA ALA A 28 10.60 2.02 20.60
C ALA A 28 10.13 0.61 20.97
N SER A 29 9.28 0.01 20.14
CA SER A 29 8.78 -1.35 20.31
C SER A 29 9.11 -2.20 19.08
N GLY A 30 9.63 -3.40 19.35
CA GLY A 30 10.09 -4.31 18.30
C GLY A 30 11.18 -3.70 17.44
N ARG A 31 11.06 -3.83 16.11
CA ARG A 31 12.11 -3.40 15.16
C ARG A 31 11.88 -2.02 14.54
N ASN A 32 10.62 -1.60 14.46
CA ASN A 32 10.14 -0.58 13.52
C ASN A 32 9.03 0.32 14.11
N ASP A 33 8.57 0.09 15.33
CA ASP A 33 7.37 0.75 15.85
C ASP A 33 7.72 1.72 16.97
N LEU A 34 7.03 2.85 17.04
CA LEU A 34 6.96 3.66 18.26
C LEU A 34 5.58 3.51 18.88
N VAL A 35 5.56 3.29 20.19
CA VAL A 35 4.34 3.08 20.96
C VAL A 35 4.21 4.12 22.07
N LEU A 36 2.97 4.52 22.32
CA LEU A 36 2.57 5.33 23.45
C LEU A 36 1.96 4.40 24.50
N THR A 37 2.37 4.53 25.77
CA THR A 37 1.72 3.83 26.88
C THR A 37 0.45 4.59 27.26
N THR A 38 -0.69 3.91 27.23
CA THR A 38 -2.00 4.49 27.52
C THR A 38 -2.69 3.68 28.61
N ASN A 39 -3.81 4.17 29.15
CA ASN A 39 -4.60 3.44 30.14
C ASN A 39 -5.15 2.10 29.60
N GLU A 40 -5.24 1.96 28.28
CA GLU A 40 -5.68 0.73 27.58
C GLU A 40 -4.52 -0.19 27.19
N GLY A 41 -3.28 0.16 27.57
CA GLY A 41 -2.05 -0.51 27.16
C GLY A 41 -1.26 0.25 26.10
N GLU A 42 -0.26 -0.40 25.52
CA GLU A 42 0.60 0.18 24.48
C GLU A 42 -0.16 0.33 23.15
N LYS A 43 -0.14 1.53 22.59
CA LYS A 43 -0.74 1.84 21.29
C LYS A 43 0.32 2.36 20.34
N LYS A 44 0.40 1.80 19.14
CA LYS A 44 1.34 2.22 18.10
C LYS A 44 0.94 3.58 17.53
N ILE A 45 1.92 4.48 17.43
CA ILE A 45 1.76 5.83 16.85
C ILE A 45 2.66 6.07 15.64
N SER A 46 3.68 5.22 15.45
CA SER A 46 4.61 5.28 14.32
C SER A 46 4.93 3.89 13.80
N GLY A 47 5.07 3.77 12.49
CA GLY A 47 5.75 2.65 11.85
C GLY A 47 6.84 3.14 10.91
N SER A 48 7.97 2.44 10.93
CA SER A 48 9.18 2.75 10.17
C SER A 48 9.59 1.66 9.20
N ALA A 49 10.31 2.06 8.15
CA ALA A 49 11.02 1.19 7.23
C ALA A 49 12.37 1.82 6.86
N TYR A 50 13.26 0.99 6.31
CA TYR A 50 14.63 1.40 6.00
C TYR A 50 15.08 0.73 4.70
N LYS A 51 15.94 1.44 3.97
CA LYS A 51 16.61 0.93 2.78
C LYS A 51 18.07 1.28 2.85
N GLU A 52 18.89 0.34 2.41
CA GLU A 52 20.33 0.36 2.54
C GLU A 52 20.97 -0.06 1.20
N THR A 53 21.93 0.72 0.71
CA THR A 53 22.81 0.36 -0.41
C THR A 53 24.22 0.08 0.12
N LEU A 54 25.26 0.06 -0.72
CA LEU A 54 26.64 -0.15 -0.25
C LEU A 54 27.18 1.03 0.57
N ASP A 55 26.80 2.26 0.21
CA ASP A 55 27.42 3.50 0.68
C ASP A 55 26.46 4.41 1.47
N ARG A 56 25.14 4.16 1.39
CA ARG A 56 24.14 5.00 2.04
C ARG A 56 22.98 4.19 2.61
N GLY A 57 22.21 4.84 3.48
CA GLY A 57 20.99 4.29 4.06
C GLY A 57 20.04 5.41 4.43
N PHE A 58 18.74 5.15 4.34
CA PHE A 58 17.74 6.05 4.88
C PHE A 58 16.76 5.29 5.76
N HIS A 59 16.30 5.97 6.79
CA HIS A 59 15.24 5.53 7.69
C HIS A 59 14.09 6.51 7.54
N HIS A 60 12.92 6.01 7.16
CA HIS A 60 11.71 6.80 7.07
C HIS A 60 10.62 6.18 7.93
N GLY A 61 9.71 7.01 8.39
CA GLY A 61 8.62 6.59 9.26
C GLY A 61 7.39 7.47 9.12
N THR A 62 6.38 7.13 9.88
CA THR A 62 5.09 7.82 9.92
C THR A 62 4.80 8.28 11.35
N LEU A 63 4.00 9.33 11.53
CA LEU A 63 3.42 9.69 12.82
C LEU A 63 1.92 9.88 12.64
N LEU A 64 1.13 9.13 13.39
CA LEU A 64 -0.33 9.25 13.38
C LEU A 64 -0.74 10.48 14.21
N LEU A 65 -0.82 11.65 13.57
CA LEU A 65 -1.23 12.88 14.25
C LEU A 65 -2.75 12.89 14.51
N ASP A 66 -3.52 12.87 13.41
CA ASP A 66 -4.97 12.91 13.39
C ASP A 66 -5.53 12.20 12.14
N ALA A 67 -5.00 11.00 11.85
CA ALA A 67 -5.42 10.23 10.68
C ALA A 67 -6.83 9.65 10.88
N ASN A 68 -7.58 9.48 9.78
CA ASN A 68 -8.85 8.76 9.83
C ASN A 68 -8.58 7.24 9.98
N LEU A 69 -8.58 6.77 11.23
CA LEU A 69 -8.31 5.36 11.56
C LEU A 69 -9.37 4.39 11.04
N ASN A 70 -10.57 4.88 10.70
CA ASN A 70 -11.58 4.05 10.02
C ASN A 70 -11.13 3.73 8.60
N LYS A 71 -10.86 4.75 7.79
CA LYS A 71 -10.35 4.57 6.41
C LYS A 71 -9.05 3.76 6.37
N LEU A 72 -8.14 4.00 7.31
CA LEU A 72 -6.89 3.25 7.41
C LEU A 72 -7.15 1.74 7.57
N ALA A 73 -8.11 1.36 8.40
CA ALA A 73 -8.46 -0.05 8.57
C ALA A 73 -9.16 -0.63 7.33
N ASP A 74 -10.01 0.17 6.68
CA ASP A 74 -10.76 -0.24 5.50
C ASP A 74 -9.82 -0.53 4.32
N TYR A 75 -8.74 0.23 4.16
CA TYR A 75 -7.76 0.01 3.08
C TYR A 75 -6.70 -1.05 3.39
N LEU A 76 -6.36 -1.24 4.68
CA LEU A 76 -5.38 -2.26 5.07
C LEU A 76 -6.00 -3.65 5.27
N ASN A 77 -7.32 -3.78 5.06
CA ASN A 77 -8.22 -4.88 5.40
C ASN A 77 -7.55 -6.26 5.31
N PRO A 78 -6.92 -6.74 6.40
CA PRO A 78 -6.23 -8.02 6.38
C PRO A 78 -7.27 -9.13 6.39
N ASP A 79 -7.07 -10.16 5.56
CA ASP A 79 -7.93 -11.35 5.51
C ASP A 79 -8.27 -11.83 6.95
N PRO A 80 -9.56 -11.97 7.31
CA PRO A 80 -9.99 -12.46 8.62
C PRO A 80 -9.29 -13.75 9.07
N LYS A 81 -8.93 -14.63 8.13
CA LYS A 81 -8.18 -15.86 8.39
C LYS A 81 -6.75 -15.58 8.87
N LYS A 82 -6.09 -14.54 8.34
CA LYS A 82 -4.75 -14.11 8.81
C LYS A 82 -4.80 -13.52 10.22
N LEU A 83 -5.88 -12.82 10.57
CA LEU A 83 -6.08 -12.25 11.90
C LEU A 83 -6.27 -13.34 12.96
N GLN A 84 -7.11 -14.35 12.69
CA GLN A 84 -7.30 -15.49 13.59
C GLN A 84 -6.05 -16.37 13.71
N ALA A 85 -5.41 -16.73 12.59
CA ALA A 85 -4.26 -17.64 12.59
C ALA A 85 -3.04 -17.10 13.36
N LYS A 86 -2.90 -15.77 13.46
CA LYS A 86 -1.82 -15.14 14.23
C LYS A 86 -2.26 -14.56 15.58
N GLY A 87 -3.54 -14.71 15.95
CA GLY A 87 -4.10 -14.11 17.17
C GLY A 87 -3.97 -12.58 17.22
N ILE A 88 -3.94 -11.92 16.06
CA ILE A 88 -3.66 -10.48 15.95
C ILE A 88 -4.97 -9.70 16.02
N THR A 89 -5.05 -8.73 16.92
CA THR A 89 -6.18 -7.81 17.04
C THR A 89 -6.25 -6.84 15.85
N SER A 90 -7.46 -6.34 15.56
CA SER A 90 -7.71 -5.46 14.41
C SER A 90 -6.76 -4.26 14.37
N VAL A 91 -6.43 -3.76 13.18
CA VAL A 91 -5.52 -2.61 13.02
C VAL A 91 -5.98 -1.42 13.88
N LYS A 92 -7.29 -1.14 13.92
CA LYS A 92 -7.88 -0.07 14.74
C LYS A 92 -7.55 -0.18 16.23
N SER A 93 -7.50 -1.40 16.76
CA SER A 93 -7.27 -1.61 18.20
C SER A 93 -5.80 -1.39 18.61
N ARG A 94 -4.87 -1.47 17.66
CA ARG A 94 -3.41 -1.44 17.90
C ARG A 94 -2.79 -0.06 17.73
N VAL A 95 -3.45 0.84 17.01
CA VAL A 95 -2.92 2.17 16.69
C VAL A 95 -3.72 3.27 17.36
N THR A 96 -3.11 4.43 17.56
CA THR A 96 -3.82 5.64 18.02
C THR A 96 -3.25 6.91 17.39
N ASN A 97 -4.04 7.98 17.44
CA ASN A 97 -3.63 9.31 17.01
C ASN A 97 -3.07 10.10 18.20
N LEU A 98 -1.97 10.81 17.99
CA LEU A 98 -1.35 11.68 18.99
C LEU A 98 -2.28 12.80 19.46
N LYS A 99 -3.21 13.27 18.61
CA LYS A 99 -4.20 14.30 18.97
C LYS A 99 -5.11 13.91 20.14
N GLN A 100 -5.26 12.62 20.42
CA GLN A 100 -6.00 12.14 21.60
C GLN A 100 -5.28 12.46 22.92
N TYR A 101 -3.96 12.66 22.88
CA TYR A 101 -3.10 12.85 24.05
C TYR A 101 -2.47 14.26 24.10
N CYS A 102 -2.47 14.97 22.96
CA CYS A 102 -2.01 16.33 22.83
C CYS A 102 -2.96 17.08 21.89
N SER A 103 -3.95 17.78 22.45
CA SER A 103 -5.07 18.34 21.68
C SER A 103 -4.66 19.45 20.71
N ASP A 104 -3.57 20.16 21.02
CA ASP A 104 -3.03 21.26 20.24
C ASP A 104 -1.92 20.82 19.27
N ILE A 105 -1.71 19.50 19.11
CA ILE A 105 -0.74 18.95 18.16
C ILE A 105 -1.12 19.33 16.72
N SER A 106 -0.13 19.72 15.93
CA SER A 106 -0.27 20.02 14.51
C SER A 106 0.93 19.45 13.74
N HIS A 107 0.78 19.34 12.42
CA HIS A 107 1.87 18.95 11.54
C HIS A 107 3.10 19.84 11.74
N ASP A 108 2.91 21.17 11.70
CA ASP A 108 4.00 22.14 11.81
C ASP A 108 4.71 22.06 13.16
N LYS A 109 3.97 21.88 14.27
CA LYS A 109 4.57 21.70 15.61
C LYS A 109 5.44 20.46 15.69
N VAL A 110 4.99 19.36 15.08
CA VAL A 110 5.75 18.10 15.05
C VAL A 110 6.97 18.24 14.16
N CYS A 111 6.83 18.86 12.98
CA CYS A 111 7.96 19.16 12.10
C CYS A 111 9.01 20.02 12.80
N GLN A 112 8.60 21.10 13.48
CA GLN A 112 9.51 21.96 14.21
C GLN A 112 10.22 21.21 15.35
N ALA A 113 9.49 20.41 16.14
CA ALA A 113 10.09 19.62 17.21
C ALA A 113 11.13 18.61 16.68
N ILE A 114 10.86 17.99 15.52
CA ILE A 114 11.81 17.07 14.87
C ILE A 114 13.04 17.83 14.35
N ILE A 115 12.85 18.99 13.71
CA ILE A 115 13.94 19.86 13.23
C ILE A 115 14.83 20.29 14.41
N ASP A 116 14.23 20.75 15.51
CA ASP A 116 14.95 21.19 16.70
C ASP A 116 15.74 20.05 17.35
N ALA A 117 15.14 18.85 17.44
CA ALA A 117 15.81 17.66 17.95
C ALA A 117 16.95 17.20 17.03
N PHE A 118 16.76 17.30 15.71
CA PHE A 118 17.77 17.00 14.71
C PHE A 118 18.97 17.94 14.84
N PHE A 119 18.73 19.26 14.88
CA PHE A 119 19.80 20.25 15.08
C PHE A 119 20.50 20.09 16.42
N ARG A 120 19.77 19.78 17.50
CA ARG A 120 20.37 19.50 18.80
C ARG A 120 21.30 18.29 18.77
N TYR A 121 20.92 17.23 18.06
CA TYR A 121 21.72 16.02 17.96
C TYR A 121 23.01 16.25 17.17
N TYR A 122 22.94 16.92 16.02
CA TYR A 122 24.09 17.16 15.15
C TYR A 122 24.92 18.40 15.54
N GLY A 123 24.36 19.31 16.35
CA GLY A 123 25.04 20.52 16.79
C GLY A 123 25.18 21.59 15.71
N GLU A 124 24.43 21.48 14.61
CA GLU A 124 24.48 22.37 13.46
C GLU A 124 23.08 22.84 13.07
N TYR A 125 23.02 24.03 12.46
CA TYR A 125 21.79 24.65 11.99
C TYR A 125 21.93 25.02 10.53
N VAL A 126 20.87 24.77 9.76
CA VAL A 126 20.75 25.18 8.36
C VAL A 126 19.36 25.72 8.11
N GLU A 127 19.24 26.64 7.15
CA GLU A 127 17.93 27.15 6.72
C GLU A 127 17.15 26.03 5.99
N PRO A 128 15.85 25.84 6.29
CA PRO A 128 15.03 24.86 5.58
C PRO A 128 14.89 25.18 4.09
N GLU A 129 15.13 24.18 3.25
CA GLU A 129 14.83 24.27 1.81
C GLU A 129 13.39 23.79 1.54
N PHE A 130 12.56 24.65 0.95
CA PHE A 130 11.17 24.33 0.63
C PHE A 130 11.03 23.80 -0.79
N ILE A 131 10.56 22.58 -0.90
CA ILE A 131 10.28 21.90 -2.17
C ILE A 131 8.78 21.97 -2.46
N SER A 132 8.41 22.36 -3.68
CA SER A 132 7.02 22.41 -4.14
C SER A 132 6.91 22.03 -5.61
N GLU A 133 5.69 21.87 -6.12
CA GLU A 133 5.48 21.68 -7.57
C GLU A 133 5.93 22.91 -8.38
N SER A 134 5.80 24.11 -7.80
CA SER A 134 6.26 25.37 -8.39
C SER A 134 7.76 25.61 -8.24
N ASN A 135 8.41 24.88 -7.33
CA ASN A 135 9.85 24.91 -7.07
C ASN A 135 10.36 23.47 -6.89
N PRO A 136 10.39 22.68 -7.98
CA PRO A 136 10.80 21.28 -7.92
C PRO A 136 12.28 21.19 -7.57
N PRO A 137 12.71 20.08 -6.95
CA PRO A 137 14.08 19.95 -6.54
C PRO A 137 14.98 19.81 -7.78
N SER A 138 16.15 20.48 -7.77
CA SER A 138 17.13 20.37 -8.86
C SER A 138 17.96 19.09 -8.70
N ILE A 139 17.31 17.95 -8.86
CA ILE A 139 17.91 16.62 -8.75
C ILE A 139 18.01 16.01 -10.16
N PRO A 140 19.18 15.46 -10.55
CA PRO A 140 19.30 14.73 -11.82
C PRO A 140 18.23 13.63 -11.92
N GLU A 141 17.64 13.47 -13.11
CA GLU A 141 16.66 12.41 -13.41
C GLU A 141 15.34 12.49 -12.60
N PHE A 142 15.07 13.60 -11.91
CA PHE A 142 13.85 13.75 -11.08
C PHE A 142 12.57 13.40 -11.84
N THR A 143 12.41 13.92 -13.06
CA THR A 143 11.23 13.68 -13.90
C THR A 143 11.07 12.20 -14.24
N ASP A 144 12.17 11.50 -14.54
CA ASP A 144 12.15 10.08 -14.90
C ASP A 144 11.84 9.22 -13.67
N ILE A 145 12.43 9.54 -12.51
CA ILE A 145 12.14 8.90 -11.22
C ILE A 145 10.67 9.10 -10.85
N PHE A 146 10.13 10.32 -11.02
CA PHE A 146 8.73 10.64 -10.76
C PHE A 146 7.80 9.83 -11.65
N ASN A 147 8.04 9.83 -12.97
CA ASN A 147 7.23 9.06 -13.93
C ASN A 147 7.27 7.55 -13.63
N HIS A 148 8.44 7.03 -13.29
CA HIS A 148 8.60 5.64 -12.88
C HIS A 148 7.80 5.33 -11.61
N GLN A 149 7.90 6.17 -10.56
CA GLN A 149 7.18 5.99 -9.30
C GLN A 149 5.66 6.13 -9.46
N CYS A 150 5.19 6.90 -10.45
CA CYS A 150 3.78 7.01 -10.81
C CYS A 150 3.28 5.83 -11.67
N SER A 151 4.18 5.07 -12.30
CA SER A 151 3.79 4.01 -13.23
C SER A 151 3.07 2.85 -12.53
N TRP A 152 2.08 2.27 -13.21
CA TRP A 152 1.39 1.08 -12.73
C TRP A 152 2.36 -0.11 -12.59
N GLN A 153 3.30 -0.24 -13.53
CA GLN A 153 4.31 -1.30 -13.51
C GLN A 153 5.15 -1.26 -12.22
N TRP A 154 5.49 -0.07 -11.74
CA TRP A 154 6.20 0.06 -10.48
C TRP A 154 5.30 -0.21 -9.27
N ASN A 155 4.11 0.41 -9.22
CA ASN A 155 3.22 0.35 -8.07
C ASN A 155 2.57 -1.04 -7.85
N PHE A 156 2.32 -1.77 -8.94
CA PHE A 156 1.60 -3.05 -8.92
C PHE A 156 2.30 -4.16 -9.70
N GLY A 157 3.05 -3.81 -10.75
CA GLY A 157 3.75 -4.78 -11.59
C GLY A 157 4.94 -5.47 -10.93
N HIS A 158 5.36 -5.07 -9.73
CA HIS A 158 6.31 -5.83 -8.90
C HIS A 158 5.65 -6.70 -7.83
N ALA A 159 4.32 -6.88 -7.89
CA ALA A 159 3.64 -7.82 -7.01
C ALA A 159 4.32 -9.20 -7.12
N PRO A 160 4.69 -9.85 -5.99
CA PRO A 160 5.17 -11.22 -5.98
C PRO A 160 4.17 -12.14 -6.68
N ILE A 161 4.61 -13.30 -7.17
CA ILE A 161 3.69 -14.27 -7.77
C ILE A 161 2.53 -14.53 -6.81
N PHE A 162 1.32 -14.24 -7.25
CA PHE A 162 0.12 -14.44 -6.46
C PHE A 162 -0.99 -15.02 -7.31
N THR A 163 -1.83 -15.80 -6.66
CA THR A 163 -3.03 -16.37 -7.27
C THR A 163 -4.24 -15.57 -6.85
N HIS A 164 -5.10 -15.18 -7.78
CA HIS A 164 -6.39 -14.56 -7.46
C HIS A 164 -7.52 -15.47 -7.92
N HIS A 165 -8.35 -15.88 -6.96
CA HIS A 165 -9.58 -16.61 -7.19
C HIS A 165 -10.78 -15.65 -7.10
N LEU A 166 -11.63 -15.67 -8.11
CA LEU A 166 -12.88 -14.92 -8.18
C LEU A 166 -14.01 -15.87 -8.53
N ASP A 167 -15.09 -15.84 -7.77
CA ASP A 167 -16.28 -16.65 -8.05
C ASP A 167 -17.55 -15.80 -8.05
N GLN A 168 -18.49 -16.15 -8.92
CA GLN A 168 -19.82 -15.54 -8.96
C GLN A 168 -20.86 -16.46 -9.56
N ARG A 169 -22.07 -16.41 -8.98
CA ARG A 169 -23.25 -17.10 -9.50
C ARG A 169 -24.13 -16.13 -10.28
N PHE A 170 -24.25 -16.34 -11.59
CA PHE A 170 -25.18 -15.64 -12.46
C PHE A 170 -26.45 -16.48 -12.69
N SER A 171 -27.48 -15.86 -13.28
CA SER A 171 -28.73 -16.53 -13.66
C SER A 171 -28.51 -17.66 -14.69
N TRP A 172 -27.48 -17.53 -15.51
CA TRP A 172 -27.11 -18.45 -16.59
C TRP A 172 -26.00 -19.45 -16.23
N GLY A 173 -25.44 -19.37 -15.02
CA GLY A 173 -24.39 -20.28 -14.54
C GLY A 173 -23.47 -19.66 -13.49
N GLY A 174 -22.73 -20.49 -12.77
CA GLY A 174 -21.58 -20.11 -11.96
C GLY A 174 -20.32 -19.97 -12.80
N VAL A 175 -19.46 -19.04 -12.41
CA VAL A 175 -18.14 -18.82 -13.01
C VAL A 175 -17.12 -18.69 -11.90
N ASP A 176 -16.10 -19.55 -11.92
CA ASP A 176 -14.92 -19.50 -11.08
C ASP A 176 -13.70 -19.18 -11.94
N ILE A 177 -12.98 -18.10 -11.62
CA ILE A 177 -11.80 -17.64 -12.35
C ILE A 177 -10.59 -17.70 -11.44
N TYR A 178 -9.54 -18.37 -11.92
CA TYR A 178 -8.25 -18.46 -11.28
C TYR A 178 -7.21 -17.77 -12.14
N PHE A 179 -6.56 -16.75 -11.60
CA PHE A 179 -5.43 -16.08 -12.21
C PHE A 179 -4.15 -16.45 -11.47
N ASP A 180 -3.10 -16.80 -12.22
CA ASP A 180 -1.73 -16.74 -11.72
C ASP A 180 -1.09 -15.46 -12.27
N ILE A 181 -0.73 -14.53 -11.39
CA ILE A 181 -0.15 -13.23 -11.77
C ILE A 181 1.34 -13.24 -11.47
N GLU A 182 2.15 -12.90 -12.47
CA GLU A 182 3.59 -12.66 -12.32
C GLU A 182 3.95 -11.33 -12.97
N GLN A 183 4.69 -10.50 -12.25
CA GLN A 183 5.10 -9.16 -12.70
C GLN A 183 3.94 -8.28 -13.24
N GLY A 184 2.77 -8.38 -12.61
CA GLY A 184 1.56 -7.64 -13.01
C GLY A 184 0.87 -8.15 -14.28
N HIS A 185 1.27 -9.31 -14.81
CA HIS A 185 0.67 -9.92 -15.99
C HIS A 185 0.04 -11.28 -15.64
N ILE A 186 -1.08 -11.61 -16.29
CA ILE A 186 -1.74 -12.90 -16.14
C ILE A 186 -0.90 -13.96 -16.87
N THR A 187 -0.23 -14.83 -16.14
CA THR A 187 0.58 -15.93 -16.71
C THR A 187 -0.23 -17.19 -16.96
N GLN A 188 -1.27 -17.42 -16.14
CA GLN A 188 -2.26 -18.47 -16.33
C GLN A 188 -3.64 -17.93 -15.99
N CYS A 189 -4.64 -18.39 -16.73
CA CYS A 189 -6.05 -18.16 -16.43
C CYS A 189 -6.80 -19.48 -16.60
N LYS A 190 -7.49 -19.92 -15.55
CA LYS A 190 -8.40 -21.08 -15.59
C LYS A 190 -9.79 -20.61 -15.23
N ILE A 191 -10.76 -20.92 -16.08
CA ILE A 191 -12.17 -20.61 -15.84
C ILE A 191 -12.93 -21.93 -15.74
N PHE A 192 -13.63 -22.12 -14.63
CA PHE A 192 -14.58 -23.20 -14.44
C PHE A 192 -15.98 -22.62 -14.46
N THR A 193 -16.92 -23.34 -15.08
CA THR A 193 -18.30 -22.88 -15.20
C THR A 193 -19.24 -24.05 -15.41
N ASP A 194 -20.47 -23.92 -14.91
CA ASP A 194 -21.59 -24.80 -15.23
C ASP A 194 -22.57 -24.17 -16.24
N SER A 195 -22.17 -23.09 -16.90
CA SER A 195 -22.92 -22.47 -17.99
C SER A 195 -23.18 -23.47 -19.11
N LEU A 196 -24.38 -23.40 -19.70
CA LEU A 196 -24.75 -24.18 -20.88
C LEU A 196 -23.95 -23.78 -22.14
N GLN A 197 -23.23 -22.65 -22.10
CA GLN A 197 -22.44 -22.11 -23.20
C GLN A 197 -21.01 -21.78 -22.73
N PRO A 198 -20.14 -22.79 -22.51
CA PRO A 198 -18.80 -22.58 -21.94
C PRO A 198 -17.76 -22.06 -22.95
N ALA A 199 -17.96 -22.27 -24.26
CA ALA A 199 -16.97 -21.97 -25.29
C ALA A 199 -16.40 -20.52 -25.27
N PRO A 200 -17.19 -19.46 -25.08
CA PRO A 200 -16.67 -18.09 -24.95
C PRO A 200 -15.78 -17.92 -23.72
N LEU A 201 -16.11 -18.57 -22.60
CA LEU A 201 -15.36 -18.50 -21.35
C LEU A 201 -14.01 -19.24 -21.46
N GLU A 202 -13.98 -20.36 -22.18
CA GLU A 202 -12.73 -21.05 -22.51
C GLU A 202 -11.81 -20.20 -23.40
N ILE A 203 -12.38 -19.45 -24.34
CA ILE A 203 -11.63 -18.52 -25.20
C ILE A 203 -11.16 -17.31 -24.39
N LEU A 204 -12.00 -16.78 -23.51
CA LEU A 204 -11.63 -15.72 -22.59
C LEU A 204 -10.40 -16.11 -21.77
N ALA A 205 -10.40 -17.32 -21.18
CA ALA A 205 -9.28 -17.82 -20.39
C ALA A 205 -7.96 -17.77 -21.19
N LYS A 206 -8.00 -18.18 -22.46
CA LYS A 206 -6.82 -18.13 -23.35
C LYS A 206 -6.40 -16.71 -23.70
N ARG A 207 -7.36 -15.81 -24.00
CA ARG A 207 -7.07 -14.42 -24.38
C ARG A 207 -6.50 -13.60 -23.23
N LEU A 208 -6.86 -13.94 -21.99
CA LEU A 208 -6.36 -13.27 -20.81
C LEU A 208 -4.89 -13.61 -20.50
N ILE A 209 -4.34 -14.72 -21.01
CA ILE A 209 -2.92 -15.06 -20.82
C ILE A 209 -2.04 -14.03 -21.52
N GLY A 210 -1.08 -13.46 -20.78
CA GLY A 210 -0.19 -12.38 -21.21
C GLY A 210 -0.79 -10.98 -21.04
N CYS A 211 -2.07 -10.86 -20.68
CA CYS A 211 -2.71 -9.56 -20.48
C CYS A 211 -2.22 -8.90 -19.18
N PRO A 212 -1.96 -7.57 -19.18
CA PRO A 212 -1.77 -6.81 -17.96
C PRO A 212 -2.97 -6.97 -17.01
N TYR A 213 -2.70 -7.26 -15.74
CA TYR A 213 -3.73 -7.49 -14.73
C TYR A 213 -4.33 -6.17 -14.23
N ASN A 214 -5.11 -5.50 -15.08
CA ASN A 214 -5.85 -4.30 -14.74
C ASN A 214 -7.19 -4.23 -15.49
N ALA A 215 -8.13 -3.44 -14.93
CA ALA A 215 -9.50 -3.34 -15.44
C ALA A 215 -9.55 -2.90 -16.92
N ASN A 216 -8.70 -1.96 -17.36
CA ASN A 216 -8.73 -1.43 -18.72
C ASN A 216 -8.34 -2.50 -19.76
N ALA A 217 -7.23 -3.21 -19.52
CA ALA A 217 -6.75 -4.24 -20.45
C ALA A 217 -7.74 -5.41 -20.55
N ILE A 218 -8.31 -5.84 -19.42
CA ILE A 218 -9.32 -6.89 -19.36
C ILE A 218 -10.63 -6.45 -20.04
N THR A 219 -11.03 -5.18 -19.88
CA THR A 219 -12.20 -4.61 -20.57
C THR A 219 -12.08 -4.70 -22.09
N THR A 220 -10.90 -4.40 -22.63
CA THR A 220 -10.63 -4.48 -24.08
C THR A 220 -10.84 -5.91 -24.60
N ILE A 221 -10.28 -6.91 -23.91
CA ILE A 221 -10.41 -8.32 -24.28
C ILE A 221 -11.86 -8.79 -24.22
N LEU A 222 -12.57 -8.43 -23.15
CA LEU A 222 -13.99 -8.79 -23.00
C LEU A 222 -14.87 -8.12 -24.03
N THR A 223 -14.57 -6.89 -24.41
CA THR A 223 -15.32 -6.18 -25.46
C THR A 223 -15.15 -6.87 -26.81
N GLN A 224 -13.91 -7.24 -27.17
CA GLN A 224 -13.65 -8.04 -28.37
C GLN A 224 -14.36 -9.40 -28.33
N LEU A 225 -14.41 -10.05 -27.16
CA LEU A 225 -15.12 -11.33 -27.01
C LEU A 225 -16.64 -11.18 -27.19
N ILE A 226 -17.23 -10.10 -26.66
CA ILE A 226 -18.66 -9.79 -26.83
C ILE A 226 -18.99 -9.63 -28.33
N ASP A 227 -18.13 -8.94 -29.08
CA ASP A 227 -18.30 -8.74 -30.52
C ASP A 227 -18.24 -10.07 -31.29
N ASP A 228 -17.33 -10.97 -30.90
CA ASP A 228 -17.19 -12.30 -31.51
C ASP A 228 -18.38 -13.25 -31.20
N TYR A 229 -19.10 -12.99 -30.11
CA TYR A 229 -20.18 -13.83 -29.58
C TYR A 229 -21.49 -13.05 -29.38
N ALA A 230 -21.91 -12.33 -30.42
CA ALA A 230 -23.09 -11.46 -30.38
C ALA A 230 -24.39 -12.13 -29.90
N SER A 231 -24.55 -13.44 -30.15
CA SER A 231 -25.74 -14.23 -29.77
C SER A 231 -25.94 -14.42 -28.26
N ILE A 232 -24.92 -14.13 -27.45
CA ILE A 232 -24.90 -14.32 -25.98
C ILE A 232 -24.34 -13.08 -25.26
N SER A 233 -24.45 -11.92 -25.93
CA SER A 233 -23.86 -10.67 -25.50
C SER A 233 -24.31 -10.23 -24.10
N GLU A 234 -25.56 -10.51 -23.71
CA GLU A 234 -26.08 -10.16 -22.37
C GLU A 234 -25.29 -10.83 -21.24
N SER A 235 -25.08 -12.15 -21.29
CA SER A 235 -24.30 -12.89 -20.28
C SER A 235 -22.84 -12.41 -20.20
N LEU A 236 -22.22 -12.11 -21.35
CA LEU A 236 -20.85 -11.59 -21.39
C LEU A 236 -20.75 -10.15 -20.90
N ILE A 237 -21.79 -9.34 -21.09
CA ILE A 237 -21.87 -7.97 -20.54
C ILE A 237 -21.97 -8.03 -19.01
N GLU A 238 -22.81 -8.91 -18.45
CA GLU A 238 -22.91 -9.13 -17.00
C GLU A 238 -21.57 -9.58 -16.41
N LEU A 239 -20.92 -10.58 -17.04
CA LEU A 239 -19.60 -11.05 -16.64
C LEU A 239 -18.57 -9.91 -16.67
N LYS A 240 -18.59 -9.08 -17.72
CA LYS A 240 -17.68 -7.94 -17.86
C LYS A 240 -17.88 -6.93 -16.75
N GLN A 241 -19.13 -6.56 -16.45
CA GLN A 241 -19.44 -5.62 -15.37
C GLN A 241 -18.93 -6.14 -14.03
N TRP A 242 -19.27 -7.39 -13.69
CA TRP A 242 -18.82 -8.02 -12.45
C TRP A 242 -17.30 -8.10 -12.37
N LEU A 243 -16.61 -8.62 -13.40
CA LEU A 243 -15.17 -8.80 -13.34
C LEU A 243 -14.43 -7.47 -13.21
N ILE A 244 -14.90 -6.42 -13.87
CA ILE A 244 -14.31 -5.07 -13.73
C ILE A 244 -14.52 -4.53 -12.31
N GLU A 245 -15.67 -4.77 -11.69
CA GLU A 245 -15.92 -4.36 -10.30
C GLU A 245 -15.01 -5.08 -9.31
N GLN A 246 -14.71 -6.37 -9.51
CA GLN A 246 -13.78 -7.12 -8.66
C GLN A 246 -12.31 -6.68 -8.81
N LEU A 247 -11.99 -5.92 -9.87
CA LEU A 247 -10.64 -5.45 -10.19
C LEU A 247 -10.39 -3.98 -9.82
N LYS A 248 -11.38 -3.30 -9.23
CA LYS A 248 -11.28 -1.92 -8.71
C LYS A 248 -10.84 -1.93 -7.25
#